data_AF-A0A946TER8-F1
#
_entry.id   AF-A0A946TER8-F1
#
_cell.length_a   1.000
_cell.length_b   1.000
_cell.length_c   1.000
_cell.angle_alpha   90.00
_cell.angle_beta   90.00
_cell.angle_gamma   90.00
#
_symmetry.space_group_name_H-M   'P 1'
#
loop_
_entity.id
_entity.type
_entity.pdbx_description
1 polymer ?
#
loop_
_entity_poly.entity_id
_entity_poly.type
_entity_poly.pdbx_seq_one_letter_code
_entity_poly.pdbx_strand_id
1 'polypeptide(L)'
;MKSLRIPAILASGILLLSALPQVDLQARAVFANPKSTSVTISVDGTASDLTPTWIDSGVAKEAAFGGGDIGGAGTKELTTMYTTKSSGDTSRALLRNMAQGGVEEISCAAGYLNGAGVATSKEYYQRSQVTLGNLPTDAAKRVWAFYDANVGSGSGIKEIPHFNHVAGAPDIENARIAATANLTKLCDGTTPFVVKADDSAASSGTLDLGAARTTAGVYQDEVSSTTSVSFNVYVPMDASDSDASTIQLALGFVIDRGTSANNGSDLDDTTTDVAIETTIYAKPWWATAHEGAGHSDHPEHDEVHQILPACSSPAANAAPCVIQADSGVFDTDGTTRLDAGATTGTSVVLTWLGDAENFEARLGLAPISPISTGGFSVPADKVSRISVSWPTSGTHYGQTFGSGDDQVNFLLAVADTPVLVNPAS
;
A
#
# COMPACT_ATOMS: atom_id res chain seq x y z
N MET A 1 44.38 80.70 -46.09
CA MET A 1 45.36 80.15 -45.13
C MET A 1 44.69 80.01 -43.77
N LYS A 2 44.66 78.78 -43.25
CA LYS A 2 44.48 78.36 -41.84
C LYS A 2 43.15 78.75 -41.15
N SER A 3 42.31 77.76 -40.81
CA SER A 3 42.27 77.02 -39.53
C SER A 3 41.64 77.88 -38.41
N LEU A 4 40.69 77.47 -37.57
CA LEU A 4 40.51 76.19 -36.86
C LEU A 4 39.23 76.31 -35.97
N ARG A 5 38.62 75.15 -35.60
CA ARG A 5 37.84 74.80 -34.36
C ARG A 5 36.33 75.13 -34.18
N ILE A 6 35.53 74.07 -34.47
CA ILE A 6 34.47 73.33 -33.72
C ILE A 6 34.00 73.88 -32.34
N PRO A 7 32.69 73.79 -31.96
CA PRO A 7 32.00 72.57 -31.45
C PRO A 7 30.71 72.22 -32.25
N ALA A 8 30.41 70.98 -32.66
CA ALA A 8 30.03 69.77 -31.91
C ALA A 8 28.64 69.87 -31.23
N ILE A 9 27.59 69.41 -31.93
CA ILE A 9 26.37 68.86 -31.32
C ILE A 9 26.07 67.54 -32.02
N LEU A 10 26.07 66.47 -31.23
CA LEU A 10 25.68 65.11 -31.60
C LEU A 10 24.18 65.05 -31.88
N ALA A 11 23.80 64.36 -32.97
CA ALA A 11 22.50 63.71 -33.08
C ALA A 11 22.76 62.25 -33.47
N SER A 12 22.69 61.36 -32.48
CA SER A 12 22.76 59.92 -32.64
C SER A 12 21.48 59.41 -33.30
N GLY A 13 21.58 58.97 -34.56
CA GLY A 13 20.60 58.10 -35.18
C GLY A 13 20.87 56.65 -34.78
N ILE A 14 20.02 56.09 -33.94
CA ILE A 14 20.07 54.68 -33.54
C ILE A 14 19.52 53.83 -34.69
N LEU A 15 20.36 52.97 -35.25
CA LEU A 15 19.97 51.79 -36.02
C LEU A 15 19.30 50.79 -35.06
N LEU A 16 17.98 50.66 -35.13
CA LEU A 16 17.25 49.54 -34.53
C LEU A 16 17.38 48.33 -35.46
N LEU A 17 18.30 47.43 -35.11
CA LEU A 17 18.30 46.04 -35.57
C LEU A 17 16.96 45.41 -35.16
N SER A 18 16.13 45.08 -36.14
CA SER A 18 14.96 44.24 -35.95
C SER A 18 15.40 42.84 -35.55
N ALA A 19 15.48 42.58 -34.24
CA ALA A 19 15.47 41.22 -33.72
C ALA A 19 14.07 40.65 -33.94
N LEU A 20 13.94 39.78 -34.95
CA LEU A 20 12.82 38.86 -35.03
C LEU A 20 12.85 38.03 -33.72
N PRO A 21 11.76 37.91 -32.95
CA PRO A 21 11.69 36.87 -31.96
C PRO A 21 11.72 35.54 -32.74
N GLN A 22 12.84 34.82 -32.65
CA GLN A 22 12.82 33.39 -32.91
C GLN A 22 11.85 32.80 -31.89
N VAL A 23 10.61 32.61 -32.32
CA VAL A 23 9.69 31.70 -31.65
C VAL A 23 10.37 30.35 -31.77
N ASP A 24 11.01 29.93 -30.69
CA ASP A 24 11.51 28.57 -30.54
C ASP A 24 10.27 27.67 -30.49
N LEU A 25 9.80 27.26 -31.68
CA LEU A 25 8.83 26.17 -31.86
C LEU A 25 9.55 24.86 -31.53
N GLN A 26 9.98 24.72 -30.27
CA GLN A 26 10.22 23.40 -29.71
C GLN A 26 8.84 22.78 -29.54
N ALA A 27 8.58 21.72 -30.31
CA ALA A 27 7.42 20.87 -30.12
C ALA A 27 7.52 20.27 -28.71
N ARG A 28 6.92 20.95 -27.72
CA ARG A 28 6.64 20.36 -26.42
C ARG A 28 5.67 19.21 -26.71
N ALA A 29 6.07 17.96 -26.51
CA ALA A 29 5.08 16.91 -26.32
C ALA A 29 4.32 17.29 -25.06
N VAL A 30 3.12 17.85 -25.24
CA VAL A 30 2.24 18.27 -24.15
C VAL A 30 1.61 17.00 -23.62
N PHE A 31 1.80 16.70 -22.33
CA PHE A 31 1.04 15.65 -21.64
C PHE A 31 -0.45 15.81 -21.91
N ALA A 32 -1.18 14.71 -22.05
CA ALA A 32 -2.60 14.76 -22.34
C ALA A 32 -3.33 15.36 -21.12
N ASN A 33 -3.67 16.64 -21.18
CA ASN A 33 -4.49 17.31 -20.16
C ASN A 33 -5.82 17.79 -20.77
N PRO A 34 -6.98 17.34 -20.25
CA PRO A 34 -7.16 16.31 -19.23
C PRO A 34 -7.16 14.89 -19.84
N LYS A 35 -6.28 14.00 -19.36
CA LYS A 35 -6.38 12.57 -19.65
C LYS A 35 -7.58 11.98 -18.92
N SER A 36 -8.41 11.25 -19.65
CA SER A 36 -9.52 10.49 -19.09
C SER A 36 -9.27 9.00 -19.33
N THR A 37 -9.80 8.15 -18.46
CA THR A 37 -9.69 6.70 -18.60
C THR A 37 -10.99 6.02 -18.17
N SER A 38 -11.33 4.91 -18.83
CA SER A 38 -12.40 4.02 -18.40
C SER A 38 -11.90 2.95 -17.41
N VAL A 39 -10.58 2.83 -17.24
CA VAL A 39 -9.96 1.90 -16.30
C VAL A 39 -10.42 2.25 -14.89
N THR A 40 -10.82 1.23 -14.14
CA THR A 40 -11.19 1.36 -12.74
C THR A 40 -10.12 0.75 -11.86
N ILE A 41 -9.97 1.27 -10.65
CA ILE A 41 -9.14 0.65 -9.62
C ILE A 41 -10.02 0.38 -8.39
N SER A 42 -9.86 -0.81 -7.82
CA SER A 42 -10.43 -1.15 -6.52
C SER A 42 -9.37 -1.77 -5.63
N VAL A 43 -9.41 -1.43 -4.35
CA VAL A 43 -8.61 -2.07 -3.30
C VAL A 43 -9.56 -2.82 -2.37
N ASP A 44 -9.37 -4.13 -2.24
CA ASP A 44 -10.24 -5.02 -1.47
C ASP A 44 -11.73 -4.77 -1.76
N GLY A 45 -12.09 -4.76 -3.05
CA GLY A 45 -13.47 -4.56 -3.52
C GLY A 45 -13.99 -3.12 -3.39
N THR A 46 -13.26 -2.22 -2.75
CA THR A 46 -13.62 -0.80 -2.65
C THR A 46 -13.13 -0.06 -3.90
N ALA A 47 -14.06 0.29 -4.79
CA ALA A 47 -13.76 1.04 -6.00
C ALA A 47 -13.44 2.51 -5.70
N SER A 48 -12.49 3.06 -6.46
CA SER A 48 -12.07 4.47 -6.39
C SER A 48 -12.13 5.12 -7.78
N ASP A 49 -12.46 6.41 -7.81
CA ASP A 49 -12.39 7.19 -9.04
C ASP A 49 -10.94 7.62 -9.31
N LEU A 50 -10.62 7.85 -10.58
CA LEU A 50 -9.31 8.30 -11.03
C LEU A 50 -9.37 9.73 -11.56
N THR A 51 -8.41 10.56 -11.15
CA THR A 51 -8.26 11.95 -11.63
C THR A 51 -6.80 12.27 -11.95
N PRO A 52 -6.50 13.07 -12.98
CA PRO A 52 -5.14 13.51 -13.28
C PRO A 52 -4.59 14.56 -12.29
N THR A 53 -5.38 14.96 -11.30
CA THR A 53 -5.01 16.01 -10.33
C THR A 53 -5.38 15.62 -8.91
N TRP A 54 -4.56 16.04 -7.94
CA TRP A 54 -4.83 15.91 -6.50
C TRP A 54 -4.65 17.25 -5.78
N ILE A 55 -5.08 17.34 -4.53
CA ILE A 55 -4.85 18.47 -3.62
C ILE A 55 -3.74 18.06 -2.66
N ASP A 56 -2.69 18.86 -2.62
CA ASP A 56 -1.66 18.85 -1.59
C ASP A 56 -1.66 20.20 -0.89
N SER A 57 -1.81 20.19 0.44
CA SER A 57 -1.77 21.39 1.28
C SER A 57 -2.70 22.52 0.80
N GLY A 58 -3.87 22.14 0.27
CA GLY A 58 -4.87 23.07 -0.28
C GLY A 58 -4.61 23.55 -1.72
N VAL A 59 -3.57 23.05 -2.38
CA VAL A 59 -3.19 23.42 -3.75
C VAL A 59 -3.39 22.24 -4.69
N ALA A 60 -4.06 22.47 -5.83
CA ALA A 60 -4.17 21.46 -6.88
C ALA A 60 -2.80 21.21 -7.54
N LYS A 61 -2.45 19.93 -7.66
CA LYS A 61 -1.21 19.43 -8.28
C LYS A 61 -1.56 18.48 -9.42
N GLU A 62 -0.62 18.37 -10.35
CA GLU A 62 -0.62 17.47 -11.51
C GLU A 62 0.83 17.04 -11.75
N ALA A 63 1.04 15.79 -12.16
CA ALA A 63 2.37 15.28 -12.47
C ALA A 63 2.34 14.18 -13.55
N ALA A 64 3.52 13.94 -14.13
CA ALA A 64 3.79 12.80 -14.99
C ALA A 64 4.28 11.60 -14.18
N PHE A 65 3.96 10.40 -14.66
CA PHE A 65 4.28 9.16 -13.97
C PHE A 65 5.80 8.93 -13.96
N GLY A 66 6.34 8.62 -12.78
CA GLY A 66 7.77 8.41 -12.59
C GLY A 66 8.64 9.69 -12.58
N GLY A 67 8.02 10.87 -12.55
CA GLY A 67 8.66 12.15 -12.22
C GLY A 67 9.30 12.90 -13.37
N GLY A 68 8.65 12.92 -14.52
CA GLY A 68 8.99 13.79 -15.64
C GLY A 68 9.12 15.26 -15.29
N ASP A 69 10.09 15.93 -15.92
CA ASP A 69 10.07 17.38 -16.01
C ASP A 69 8.78 17.78 -16.74
N ILE A 70 7.82 18.34 -15.99
CA ILE A 70 6.64 19.06 -16.52
C ILE A 70 7.06 20.19 -17.50
N GLY A 71 8.37 20.47 -17.59
CA GLY A 71 9.04 21.36 -18.53
C GLY A 71 9.51 20.75 -19.86
N GLY A 72 9.85 19.45 -19.91
CA GLY A 72 10.53 18.79 -21.02
C GLY A 72 9.62 18.26 -22.14
N ALA A 73 10.20 17.61 -23.16
CA ALA A 73 9.42 16.87 -24.13
C ALA A 73 8.98 15.55 -23.47
N GLY A 74 7.74 15.48 -22.96
CA GLY A 74 7.11 14.32 -22.28
C GLY A 74 6.98 13.07 -23.17
N THR A 75 8.08 12.64 -23.78
CA THR A 75 8.17 11.54 -24.72
C THR A 75 8.27 10.24 -23.92
N LYS A 76 7.30 9.34 -24.10
CA LYS A 76 7.18 8.06 -23.35
C LYS A 76 6.87 8.22 -21.85
N GLU A 77 6.18 9.29 -21.49
CA GLU A 77 5.68 9.50 -20.14
C GLU A 77 4.17 9.64 -20.16
N LEU A 78 3.52 9.15 -19.11
CA LEU A 78 2.08 9.18 -18.98
C LEU A 78 1.67 10.22 -17.94
N THR A 79 0.56 10.91 -18.19
CA THR A 79 -0.15 11.67 -17.16
C THR A 79 -0.52 10.72 -16.02
N THR A 80 -0.10 11.04 -14.80
CA THR A 80 -0.40 10.20 -13.62
C THR A 80 -1.85 10.37 -13.22
N MET A 81 -2.58 9.27 -13.11
CA MET A 81 -3.90 9.24 -12.49
C MET A 81 -3.79 8.91 -11.00
N TYR A 82 -4.56 9.62 -10.19
CA TYR A 82 -4.61 9.46 -8.73
C TYR A 82 -5.96 8.95 -8.29
N THR A 83 -5.97 8.07 -7.28
CA THR A 83 -7.19 7.63 -6.62
C THR A 83 -7.82 8.75 -5.80
N THR A 84 -9.12 8.98 -6.00
CA THR A 84 -9.90 9.95 -5.22
C THR A 84 -11.24 9.38 -4.77
N LYS A 85 -11.77 9.96 -3.70
CA LYS A 85 -13.08 9.62 -3.18
C LYS A 85 -14.18 10.19 -4.08
N SER A 86 -15.20 9.40 -4.36
CA SER A 86 -16.35 9.76 -5.21
C SER A 86 -17.27 10.87 -4.67
N SER A 87 -17.02 11.41 -3.47
CA SER A 87 -17.94 12.33 -2.77
C SER A 87 -17.82 13.82 -3.12
N GLY A 88 -17.31 14.19 -4.29
CA GLY A 88 -17.48 15.53 -4.89
C GLY A 88 -16.21 16.38 -5.05
N ASP A 89 -16.28 17.40 -5.91
CA ASP A 89 -15.18 18.21 -6.48
C ASP A 89 -14.14 18.81 -5.50
N THR A 90 -14.42 18.84 -4.19
CA THR A 90 -13.47 19.30 -3.16
C THR A 90 -12.59 18.19 -2.59
N SER A 91 -12.82 16.91 -2.94
CA SER A 91 -12.08 15.76 -2.42
C SER A 91 -11.02 15.22 -3.37
N ARG A 92 -10.21 16.08 -3.99
CA ARG A 92 -8.98 15.61 -4.66
C ARG A 92 -7.87 15.23 -3.66
N ALA A 93 -8.20 14.85 -2.43
CA ALA A 93 -7.22 14.28 -1.51
C ALA A 93 -6.89 12.86 -1.97
N LEU A 94 -5.62 12.46 -1.93
CA LEU A 94 -5.19 11.09 -2.19
C LEU A 94 -6.01 10.15 -1.30
N LEU A 95 -6.81 9.28 -1.91
CA LEU A 95 -7.53 8.27 -1.15
C LEU A 95 -6.51 7.26 -0.61
N ARG A 96 -6.39 7.19 0.70
CA ARG A 96 -5.63 6.15 1.38
C ARG A 96 -6.55 4.93 1.48
N ASN A 97 -6.14 3.79 0.91
CA ASN A 97 -6.91 2.55 1.02
C ASN A 97 -6.37 1.72 2.19
N MET A 98 -7.22 1.34 3.14
CA MET A 98 -6.80 0.44 4.22
C MET A 98 -6.73 -0.98 3.67
N ALA A 99 -5.65 -1.71 3.95
CA ALA A 99 -5.62 -3.14 3.74
C ALA A 99 -6.71 -3.80 4.61
N GLN A 100 -7.55 -4.64 4.00
CA GLN A 100 -8.64 -5.31 4.71
C GLN A 100 -8.37 -6.79 4.99
N GLY A 101 -7.31 -7.35 4.42
CA GLY A 101 -6.94 -8.74 4.66
C GLY A 101 -6.29 -8.97 6.02
N GLY A 102 -6.23 -10.25 6.35
CA GLY A 102 -5.62 -10.77 7.56
C GLY A 102 -4.11 -10.50 7.58
N VAL A 103 -3.57 -10.53 8.79
CA VAL A 103 -2.13 -10.42 8.99
C VAL A 103 -1.49 -11.79 8.82
N GLU A 104 -0.40 -11.85 8.06
CA GLU A 104 0.46 -13.01 7.92
C GLU A 104 1.80 -12.79 8.63
N GLU A 105 2.27 -13.81 9.34
CA GLU A 105 3.62 -13.89 9.90
C GLU A 105 4.53 -14.57 8.87
N ILE A 106 5.59 -13.89 8.44
CA ILE A 106 6.58 -14.42 7.50
C ILE A 106 7.89 -14.65 8.24
N SER A 107 8.45 -15.84 8.07
CA SER A 107 9.79 -16.16 8.59
C SER A 107 10.86 -15.46 7.77
N CYS A 108 11.77 -14.75 8.45
CA CYS A 108 12.79 -13.96 7.80
C CYS A 108 14.04 -14.77 7.46
N ALA A 109 14.75 -14.32 6.43
CA ALA A 109 16.06 -14.86 6.07
C ALA A 109 17.05 -14.67 7.23
N ALA A 110 18.00 -15.60 7.35
CA ALA A 110 19.04 -15.51 8.37
C ALA A 110 19.83 -14.20 8.24
N GLY A 111 19.91 -13.44 9.34
CA GLY A 111 20.60 -12.14 9.39
C GLY A 111 19.79 -10.97 8.83
N TYR A 112 18.49 -11.15 8.57
CA TYR A 112 17.58 -10.05 8.28
C TYR A 112 17.55 -9.05 9.45
N LEU A 113 17.61 -7.77 9.11
CA LEU A 113 17.43 -6.66 10.03
C LEU A 113 16.16 -5.92 9.63
N ASN A 114 15.29 -5.62 10.60
CA ASN A 114 14.06 -4.87 10.37
C ASN A 114 14.33 -3.37 10.10
N GLY A 115 13.28 -2.57 9.98
CA GLY A 115 13.40 -1.12 9.74
C GLY A 115 14.25 -0.38 10.78
N ALA A 116 14.37 -0.94 11.98
CA ALA A 116 15.21 -0.45 13.08
C ALA A 116 16.65 -0.98 13.11
N GLY A 117 17.04 -1.78 12.12
CA GLY A 117 18.34 -2.45 12.14
C GLY A 117 18.45 -3.56 13.19
N VAL A 118 17.33 -4.02 13.74
CA VAL A 118 17.27 -5.09 14.75
C VAL A 118 17.13 -6.44 14.06
N ALA A 119 17.96 -7.40 14.46
CA ALA A 119 17.87 -8.76 13.94
C ALA A 119 16.57 -9.42 14.40
N THR A 120 15.76 -9.87 13.45
CA THR A 120 14.49 -10.55 13.71
C THR A 120 14.37 -11.83 12.88
N SER A 121 13.68 -12.81 13.43
CA SER A 121 13.35 -14.07 12.76
C SER A 121 12.01 -14.04 12.03
N LYS A 122 11.20 -12.99 12.24
CA LYS A 122 9.87 -12.87 11.64
C LYS A 122 9.43 -11.42 11.47
N GLU A 123 8.58 -11.20 10.48
CA GLU A 123 7.90 -9.93 10.21
C GLU A 123 6.43 -10.18 9.91
N TYR A 124 5.63 -9.12 10.06
CA TYR A 124 4.19 -9.18 9.89
C TYR A 124 3.75 -8.29 8.73
N TYR A 125 2.85 -8.83 7.91
CA TYR A 125 2.34 -8.14 6.73
C TYR A 125 0.82 -8.26 6.68
N GLN A 126 0.13 -7.15 6.45
CA GLN A 126 -1.30 -7.17 6.22
C GLN A 126 -1.59 -7.42 4.74
N ARG A 127 -2.56 -8.27 4.45
CA ARG A 127 -2.89 -8.65 3.07
C ARG A 127 -3.90 -7.67 2.45
N SER A 128 -3.77 -7.45 1.16
CA SER A 128 -4.72 -6.67 0.36
C SER A 128 -4.68 -7.12 -1.10
N GLN A 129 -5.73 -6.81 -1.87
CA GLN A 129 -5.76 -7.03 -3.30
C GLN A 129 -6.08 -5.73 -4.02
N VAL A 130 -5.29 -5.41 -5.05
CA VAL A 130 -5.62 -4.36 -6.02
C VAL A 130 -6.12 -5.01 -7.28
N THR A 131 -7.27 -4.53 -7.77
CA THR A 131 -7.85 -4.95 -9.03
C THR A 131 -7.97 -3.77 -9.97
N LEU A 132 -7.38 -3.91 -11.16
CA LEU A 132 -7.54 -2.99 -12.28
C LEU A 132 -8.61 -3.57 -13.20
N GLY A 133 -9.74 -2.89 -13.29
CA GLY A 133 -10.91 -3.28 -14.08
C GLY A 133 -11.12 -2.42 -15.31
N ASN A 134 -12.09 -2.79 -16.13
CA ASN A 134 -12.40 -2.13 -17.42
C ASN A 134 -11.16 -1.98 -18.31
N LEU A 135 -10.29 -2.99 -18.30
CA LEU A 135 -9.12 -3.00 -19.14
C LEU A 135 -9.55 -3.08 -20.61
N PRO A 136 -8.93 -2.31 -21.51
CA PRO A 136 -9.27 -2.35 -22.93
C PRO A 136 -9.08 -3.73 -23.53
N THR A 137 -10.00 -4.14 -24.42
CA THR A 137 -10.04 -5.51 -24.97
C THR A 137 -9.61 -5.64 -26.43
N ASP A 138 -9.12 -4.56 -27.01
CA ASP A 138 -8.81 -4.45 -28.43
C ASP A 138 -7.37 -4.87 -28.77
N ALA A 139 -6.48 -5.02 -27.78
CA ALA A 139 -5.13 -5.56 -27.97
C ALA A 139 -4.61 -6.30 -26.73
N ALA A 140 -3.60 -7.15 -26.92
CA ALA A 140 -2.78 -7.66 -25.83
C ALA A 140 -2.11 -6.49 -25.07
N LYS A 141 -1.80 -6.71 -23.80
CA LYS A 141 -1.31 -5.67 -22.90
C LYS A 141 -0.42 -6.27 -21.83
N ARG A 142 0.47 -5.46 -21.29
CA ARG A 142 1.26 -5.77 -20.10
C ARG A 142 0.81 -4.85 -18.98
N VAL A 143 0.45 -5.44 -17.84
CA VAL A 143 0.05 -4.69 -16.66
C VAL A 143 1.19 -4.74 -15.65
N TRP A 144 1.81 -3.60 -15.42
CA TRP A 144 2.89 -3.41 -14.45
C TRP A 144 2.35 -2.99 -13.09
N ALA A 145 3.01 -3.48 -12.05
CA ALA A 145 2.88 -3.01 -10.68
C ALA A 145 4.27 -2.65 -10.12
N PHE A 146 4.38 -1.42 -9.66
CA PHE A 146 5.53 -0.82 -8.99
C PHE A 146 5.19 -0.64 -7.53
N TYR A 147 6.17 -0.82 -6.65
CA TYR A 147 5.96 -0.73 -5.22
C TYR A 147 7.22 -0.22 -4.53
N ASP A 148 7.03 0.47 -3.42
CA ASP A 148 8.13 0.84 -2.53
C ASP A 148 7.67 0.80 -1.06
N ALA A 149 8.19 -0.19 -0.33
CA ALA A 149 7.90 -0.40 1.09
C ALA A 149 8.62 0.62 1.98
N ASN A 150 9.74 1.19 1.53
CA ASN A 150 10.54 2.12 2.34
C ASN A 150 9.86 3.48 2.51
N VAL A 151 8.76 3.76 1.80
CA VAL A 151 8.07 5.05 1.89
C VAL A 151 7.28 5.18 3.19
N GLY A 152 6.86 4.05 3.77
CA GLY A 152 5.96 4.05 4.92
C GLY A 152 6.31 3.10 6.04
N SER A 153 7.52 2.53 6.09
CA SER A 153 8.01 1.71 7.21
C SER A 153 9.42 2.11 7.67
N GLY A 154 9.74 1.92 8.96
CA GLY A 154 11.05 2.25 9.56
C GLY A 154 11.16 3.70 10.09
N SER A 155 12.38 4.21 10.24
CA SER A 155 12.68 5.52 10.88
C SER A 155 12.34 6.78 10.06
N GLY A 156 11.69 6.62 8.90
CA GLY A 156 11.45 7.70 7.94
C GLY A 156 10.11 7.61 7.22
N ILE A 157 9.05 7.19 7.93
CA ILE A 157 7.68 7.12 7.39
C ILE A 157 7.28 8.50 6.85
N LYS A 158 7.07 8.57 5.54
CA LYS A 158 6.80 9.84 4.84
C LYS A 158 5.31 10.16 4.88
N GLU A 159 4.98 11.44 5.04
CA GLU A 159 3.60 11.90 5.23
C GLU A 159 2.69 11.62 4.02
N ILE A 160 3.26 11.59 2.80
CA ILE A 160 2.57 11.34 1.54
C ILE A 160 3.43 10.46 0.62
N PRO A 161 3.03 9.20 0.34
CA PRO A 161 3.78 8.36 -0.58
C PRO A 161 3.59 8.78 -2.03
N HIS A 162 4.69 9.07 -2.72
CA HIS A 162 4.74 9.27 -4.16
C HIS A 162 5.89 8.47 -4.78
N PHE A 163 5.69 7.94 -5.99
CA PHE A 163 6.76 7.32 -6.81
C PHE A 163 7.55 8.33 -7.62
N ASN A 164 7.03 9.55 -7.67
CA ASN A 164 7.65 10.68 -8.30
C ASN A 164 8.66 11.24 -7.30
N HIS A 165 9.97 11.12 -7.54
CA HIS A 165 10.98 11.90 -6.82
C HIS A 165 11.51 13.01 -7.73
N VAL A 166 11.38 14.27 -7.32
CA VAL A 166 12.02 15.41 -8.01
C VAL A 166 13.31 15.79 -7.30
N ALA A 167 14.43 15.76 -8.02
CA ALA A 167 15.74 16.12 -7.47
C ALA A 167 15.73 17.56 -6.90
N GLY A 168 16.03 17.70 -5.60
CA GLY A 168 16.08 18.98 -4.90
C GLY A 168 14.80 19.39 -4.16
N ALA A 169 13.73 18.60 -4.24
CA ALA A 169 12.59 18.71 -3.32
C ALA A 169 12.98 18.15 -1.94
N PRO A 170 12.39 18.65 -0.82
CA PRO A 170 12.57 18.02 0.49
C PRO A 170 12.18 16.54 0.40
N ASP A 171 12.86 15.67 1.16
CA ASP A 171 12.83 14.20 1.10
C ASP A 171 11.46 13.54 1.42
N ILE A 172 10.39 13.98 0.76
CA ILE A 172 9.02 13.45 0.86
C ILE A 172 8.85 12.22 -0.05
N GLU A 173 9.83 11.93 -0.90
CA GLU A 173 9.72 10.96 -2.00
C GLU A 173 10.93 10.01 -1.99
N ASN A 174 10.74 8.71 -2.23
CA ASN A 174 11.87 7.78 -2.36
C ASN A 174 12.39 7.76 -3.80
N ALA A 175 13.69 7.52 -3.94
CA ALA A 175 14.29 7.35 -5.25
C ALA A 175 13.68 6.13 -5.96
N ARG A 176 13.28 6.33 -7.22
CA ARG A 176 12.79 5.26 -8.10
C ARG A 176 13.77 4.08 -8.15
N ILE A 177 13.24 2.88 -8.05
CA ILE A 177 14.00 1.64 -8.21
C ILE A 177 14.22 1.41 -9.71
N ALA A 178 15.44 1.61 -10.22
CA ALA A 178 15.71 1.50 -11.66
C ALA A 178 16.03 0.07 -12.14
N ALA A 179 16.45 -0.81 -11.24
CA ALA A 179 16.94 -2.16 -11.54
C ALA A 179 16.17 -3.23 -10.75
N THR A 180 15.81 -4.33 -11.40
CA THR A 180 15.06 -5.44 -10.79
C THR A 180 15.77 -6.10 -9.61
N ALA A 181 17.11 -6.09 -9.60
CA ALA A 181 17.92 -6.58 -8.49
C ALA A 181 17.73 -5.79 -7.19
N ASN A 182 17.25 -4.54 -7.30
CA ASN A 182 17.02 -3.64 -6.17
C ASN A 182 15.55 -3.60 -5.75
N LEU A 183 14.68 -4.41 -6.36
CA LEU A 183 13.29 -4.53 -5.90
C LEU A 183 13.30 -5.04 -4.47
N THR A 184 12.60 -4.31 -3.60
CA THR A 184 12.40 -4.74 -2.22
C THR A 184 11.58 -6.03 -2.20
N LYS A 185 11.85 -6.85 -1.18
CA LYS A 185 11.22 -8.14 -0.96
C LYS A 185 10.80 -8.23 0.48
N LEU A 186 9.88 -9.14 0.78
CA LEU A 186 9.56 -9.51 2.15
C LEU A 186 10.83 -9.96 2.88
N CYS A 187 10.74 -10.06 4.20
CA CYS A 187 11.91 -10.38 5.02
C CYS A 187 12.51 -11.77 4.73
N ASP A 188 11.79 -12.64 4.04
CA ASP A 188 12.30 -13.93 3.52
C ASP A 188 13.39 -13.79 2.44
N GLY A 189 13.59 -12.58 1.88
CA GLY A 189 14.59 -12.26 0.87
C GLY A 189 14.27 -12.75 -0.55
N THR A 190 13.09 -13.32 -0.77
CA THR A 190 12.70 -13.96 -2.04
C THR A 190 11.36 -13.46 -2.59
N THR A 191 10.37 -13.21 -1.74
CA THR A 191 9.00 -12.87 -2.14
C THR A 191 8.86 -11.38 -2.39
N PRO A 192 8.37 -10.93 -3.56
CA PRO A 192 8.01 -9.53 -3.79
C PRO A 192 6.85 -9.06 -2.90
N PHE A 193 6.78 -7.75 -2.61
CA PHE A 193 5.61 -7.17 -1.92
C PHE A 193 4.31 -7.25 -2.74
N VAL A 194 4.42 -7.36 -4.06
CA VAL A 194 3.30 -7.48 -4.98
C VAL A 194 3.45 -8.77 -5.80
N VAL A 195 2.44 -9.63 -5.72
CA VAL A 195 2.39 -10.94 -6.38
C VAL A 195 1.10 -11.07 -7.21
N LYS A 196 0.96 -12.15 -7.97
CA LYS A 196 -0.28 -12.41 -8.71
C LYS A 196 -1.43 -12.71 -7.74
N ALA A 197 -2.66 -12.68 -8.25
CA ALA A 197 -3.86 -12.93 -7.44
C ALA A 197 -3.94 -14.34 -6.80
N ASP A 198 -3.16 -15.29 -7.32
CA ASP A 198 -3.03 -16.66 -6.81
C ASP A 198 -1.78 -16.84 -5.92
N ASP A 199 -1.14 -15.75 -5.50
CA ASP A 199 0.11 -15.70 -4.73
C ASP A 199 1.33 -16.31 -5.43
N SER A 200 1.22 -16.63 -6.73
CA SER A 200 2.38 -17.01 -7.51
C SER A 200 3.24 -15.78 -7.85
N ALA A 201 4.54 -16.03 -8.08
CA ALA A 201 5.46 -14.98 -8.47
C ALA A 201 5.04 -14.34 -9.81
N ALA A 202 4.91 -13.02 -9.80
CA ALA A 202 4.79 -12.23 -11.02
C ALA A 202 6.16 -12.13 -11.72
N SER A 203 6.14 -11.92 -13.04
CA SER A 203 7.38 -11.67 -13.78
C SER A 203 7.95 -10.33 -13.34
N SER A 204 9.27 -10.22 -13.14
CA SER A 204 9.93 -8.95 -12.86
C SER A 204 10.58 -8.39 -14.12
N GLY A 205 10.64 -7.06 -14.20
CA GLY A 205 11.23 -6.38 -15.35
C GLY A 205 11.46 -4.90 -15.09
N THR A 206 11.90 -4.23 -16.14
CA THR A 206 12.16 -2.80 -16.14
C THR A 206 11.33 -2.16 -17.25
N LEU A 207 10.58 -1.11 -16.92
CA LEU A 207 9.81 -0.28 -17.84
C LEU A 207 10.64 0.96 -18.20
N ASP A 208 10.82 1.22 -19.50
CA ASP A 208 11.39 2.47 -20.04
C ASP A 208 10.37 3.60 -19.94
N LEU A 209 10.74 4.68 -19.23
CA LEU A 209 9.95 5.91 -19.09
C LEU A 209 10.48 7.02 -20.03
N GLY A 210 11.34 6.65 -20.99
CA GLY A 210 12.01 7.58 -21.88
C GLY A 210 13.17 8.34 -21.26
N ALA A 211 13.95 9.00 -22.11
CA ALA A 211 15.14 9.78 -21.74
C ALA A 211 16.14 9.01 -20.85
N ALA A 212 16.34 7.72 -21.14
CA ALA A 212 17.21 6.81 -20.37
C ALA A 212 16.79 6.61 -18.90
N ARG A 213 15.53 6.87 -18.58
CA ARG A 213 14.96 6.60 -17.25
C ARG A 213 14.17 5.32 -17.29
N THR A 214 14.34 4.52 -16.26
CA THR A 214 13.61 3.27 -16.12
C THR A 214 13.08 3.09 -14.72
N THR A 215 11.98 2.35 -14.59
CA THR A 215 11.44 1.87 -13.32
C THR A 215 11.38 0.35 -13.32
N ALA A 216 11.79 -0.29 -12.24
CA ALA A 216 11.68 -1.73 -12.05
C ALA A 216 10.40 -2.06 -11.29
N GLY A 217 9.74 -3.13 -11.71
CA GLY A 217 8.50 -3.60 -11.08
C GLY A 217 8.22 -5.05 -11.44
N VAL A 218 7.04 -5.51 -11.04
CA VAL A 218 6.48 -6.80 -11.48
C VAL A 218 5.40 -6.57 -12.54
N TYR A 219 5.13 -7.56 -13.36
CA TYR A 219 4.11 -7.46 -14.40
C TYR A 219 3.42 -8.78 -14.72
N GLN A 220 2.27 -8.66 -15.37
CA GLN A 220 1.50 -9.74 -15.98
C GLN A 220 1.28 -9.43 -17.47
N ASP A 221 1.56 -10.42 -18.33
CA ASP A 221 1.27 -10.35 -19.76
C ASP A 221 -0.13 -10.89 -20.02
N GLU A 222 -0.97 -10.06 -20.64
CA GLU A 222 -2.39 -10.30 -20.79
C GLU A 222 -2.82 -10.30 -22.26
N VAL A 223 -3.79 -11.15 -22.55
CA VAL A 223 -4.40 -11.24 -23.88
C VAL A 223 -5.42 -10.13 -24.10
N SER A 224 -5.85 -9.94 -25.36
CA SER A 224 -6.84 -8.94 -25.71
C SER A 224 -8.18 -9.15 -25.01
N SER A 225 -8.59 -10.38 -24.69
CA SER A 225 -9.86 -10.62 -23.99
C SER A 225 -9.84 -10.31 -22.49
N THR A 226 -8.68 -10.06 -21.88
CA THR A 226 -8.60 -9.77 -20.43
C THR A 226 -9.23 -8.42 -20.12
N THR A 227 -10.28 -8.38 -19.30
CA THR A 227 -10.97 -7.15 -18.87
C THR A 227 -10.57 -6.67 -17.48
N SER A 228 -9.85 -7.51 -16.72
CA SER A 228 -9.44 -7.21 -15.35
C SER A 228 -8.17 -7.97 -14.98
N VAL A 229 -7.30 -7.34 -14.19
CA VAL A 229 -6.11 -7.96 -13.60
C VAL A 229 -6.07 -7.64 -12.11
N SER A 230 -5.75 -8.64 -11.29
CA SER A 230 -5.57 -8.47 -9.84
C SER A 230 -4.13 -8.79 -9.43
N PHE A 231 -3.67 -8.06 -8.41
CA PHE A 231 -2.43 -8.32 -7.70
C PHE A 231 -2.72 -8.45 -6.20
N ASN A 232 -2.18 -9.48 -5.56
CA ASN A 232 -2.16 -9.55 -4.10
C ASN A 232 -0.95 -8.77 -3.60
N VAL A 233 -1.14 -8.09 -2.48
CA VAL A 233 -0.20 -7.14 -1.91
C VAL A 233 0.02 -7.48 -0.44
N TYR A 234 1.29 -7.54 -0.07
CA TYR A 234 1.73 -7.56 1.32
C TYR A 234 2.02 -6.13 1.74
N VAL A 235 1.29 -5.61 2.71
CA VAL A 235 1.52 -4.26 3.25
C VAL A 235 2.37 -4.41 4.52
N PRO A 236 3.54 -3.75 4.60
CA PRO A 236 4.38 -3.85 5.80
C PRO A 236 3.61 -3.35 7.03
N MET A 237 3.96 -3.90 8.20
CA MET A 237 3.39 -3.48 9.48
C MET A 237 4.46 -3.11 10.53
N ASP A 238 5.74 -3.03 10.13
CA ASP A 238 6.83 -2.60 11.01
C ASP A 238 6.87 -1.07 11.22
N ALA A 239 6.59 -0.65 12.46
CA ALA A 239 6.79 0.72 12.94
C ALA A 239 7.73 0.76 14.16
N SER A 240 8.64 -0.20 14.31
CA SER A 240 9.51 -0.31 15.50
C SER A 240 10.36 0.95 15.79
N ASP A 241 10.50 1.83 14.81
CA ASP A 241 11.31 3.06 14.86
C ASP A 241 10.48 4.35 14.69
N SER A 242 9.15 4.29 14.85
CA SER A 242 8.26 5.44 14.63
C SER A 242 7.05 5.45 15.57
N ASP A 243 6.55 6.64 15.87
CA ASP A 243 5.25 6.93 16.50
C ASP A 243 4.09 6.92 15.48
N ALA A 244 4.31 6.39 14.28
CA ALA A 244 3.31 6.40 13.22
C ALA A 244 2.09 5.58 13.60
N SER A 245 0.92 6.17 13.42
CA SER A 245 -0.38 5.49 13.54
C SER A 245 -0.78 4.67 12.30
N THR A 246 -0.01 4.81 11.21
CA THR A 246 -0.24 4.09 9.95
C THR A 246 1.07 3.81 9.23
N ILE A 247 1.19 2.64 8.64
CA ILE A 247 2.33 2.22 7.80
C ILE A 247 1.81 2.10 6.37
N GLN A 248 2.57 2.59 5.40
CA GLN A 248 2.09 2.74 4.02
C GLN A 248 2.99 2.01 3.03
N LEU A 249 2.37 1.36 2.05
CA LEU A 249 3.01 0.89 0.83
C LEU A 249 2.59 1.81 -0.31
N ALA A 250 3.58 2.45 -0.93
CA ALA A 250 3.35 3.13 -2.19
C ALA A 250 3.10 2.06 -3.27
N LEU A 251 2.10 2.26 -4.14
CA LEU A 251 1.90 1.49 -5.37
C LEU A 251 1.74 2.36 -6.62
N GLY A 252 2.34 1.90 -7.72
CA GLY A 252 2.18 2.47 -9.05
C GLY A 252 1.77 1.39 -10.03
N PHE A 253 0.88 1.69 -10.98
CA PHE A 253 0.45 0.74 -12.01
C PHE A 253 0.57 1.36 -13.38
N VAL A 254 1.01 0.57 -14.37
CA VAL A 254 1.00 0.98 -15.78
C VAL A 254 0.35 -0.12 -16.61
N ILE A 255 -0.66 0.25 -17.38
CA ILE A 255 -1.26 -0.60 -18.41
C ILE A 255 -0.60 -0.20 -19.72
N ASP A 256 0.35 -1.02 -20.18
CA ASP A 256 1.10 -0.83 -21.42
C ASP A 256 0.50 -1.69 -22.53
N ARG A 257 -0.01 -1.03 -23.57
CA ARG A 257 -0.70 -1.65 -24.70
C ARG A 257 0.15 -1.70 -25.97
N GLY A 258 1.44 -1.36 -25.87
CA GLY A 258 2.40 -1.41 -26.98
C GLY A 258 2.60 -2.83 -27.54
N THR A 259 2.75 -2.94 -28.86
CA THR A 259 2.81 -4.22 -29.60
C THR A 259 4.18 -4.91 -29.58
N SER A 260 5.13 -4.53 -28.72
CA SER A 260 6.47 -5.09 -28.77
C SER A 260 6.93 -5.66 -27.43
N ALA A 261 7.68 -6.76 -27.48
CA ALA A 261 8.37 -7.40 -26.37
C ALA A 261 9.44 -6.50 -25.70
N ASN A 262 9.44 -5.20 -25.98
CA ASN A 262 10.43 -4.22 -25.58
C ASN A 262 9.87 -3.34 -24.45
N ASN A 263 9.67 -3.92 -23.26
CA ASN A 263 9.85 -3.23 -21.97
C ASN A 263 9.42 -1.74 -21.87
N GLY A 264 8.27 -1.31 -22.43
CA GLY A 264 7.77 0.06 -22.32
C GLY A 264 8.34 1.12 -23.27
N SER A 265 9.04 0.77 -24.36
CA SER A 265 9.66 1.81 -25.20
C SER A 265 8.67 2.70 -25.97
N ASP A 266 7.37 2.41 -25.94
CA ASP A 266 6.35 3.00 -26.80
C ASP A 266 5.18 3.60 -25.99
N LEU A 267 5.38 3.94 -24.71
CA LEU A 267 4.33 4.51 -23.85
C LEU A 267 3.62 5.70 -24.53
N ASP A 268 2.31 5.58 -24.72
CA ASP A 268 1.46 6.57 -25.39
C ASP A 268 0.47 7.21 -24.41
N ASP A 269 0.74 8.49 -24.09
CA ASP A 269 -0.11 9.26 -23.18
C ASP A 269 -1.48 9.62 -23.77
N THR A 270 -1.59 9.65 -25.10
CA THR A 270 -2.74 10.21 -25.80
C THR A 270 -3.84 9.20 -26.10
N THR A 271 -3.55 7.90 -26.10
CA THR A 271 -4.51 6.88 -26.54
C THR A 271 -4.69 5.73 -25.56
N THR A 272 -3.68 4.87 -25.40
CA THR A 272 -3.91 3.50 -24.94
C THR A 272 -3.39 3.20 -23.55
N ASP A 273 -2.33 3.87 -23.11
CA ASP A 273 -1.65 3.50 -21.89
C ASP A 273 -2.15 4.33 -20.71
N VAL A 274 -2.20 3.73 -19.53
CA VAL A 274 -2.71 4.39 -18.33
C VAL A 274 -1.72 4.17 -17.20
N ALA A 275 -1.33 5.25 -16.52
CA ALA A 275 -0.53 5.21 -15.32
C ALA A 275 -1.36 5.63 -14.11
N ILE A 276 -1.25 4.89 -13.01
CA ILE A 276 -2.00 5.13 -11.77
C ILE A 276 -1.03 5.12 -10.59
N GLU A 277 -1.14 6.09 -9.68
CA GLU A 277 -0.53 6.04 -8.35
C GLU A 277 -1.62 5.89 -7.28
N THR A 278 -1.33 5.04 -6.30
CA THR A 278 -2.19 4.84 -5.13
C THR A 278 -1.36 4.39 -3.93
N THR A 279 -1.97 4.36 -2.75
CA THR A 279 -1.34 3.90 -1.53
C THR A 279 -2.26 2.93 -0.81
N ILE A 280 -1.65 1.93 -0.17
CA ILE A 280 -2.34 1.04 0.76
C ILE A 280 -1.67 1.18 2.11
N TYR A 281 -2.46 1.28 3.18
CA TYR A 281 -1.95 1.37 4.53
C TYR A 281 -2.42 0.22 5.42
N ALA A 282 -1.58 -0.11 6.38
CA ALA A 282 -1.85 -1.05 7.46
C ALA A 282 -1.68 -0.34 8.81
N LYS A 283 -2.27 -0.93 9.85
CA LYS A 283 -1.96 -0.53 11.22
C LYS A 283 -0.56 -1.04 11.60
N PRO A 284 0.19 -0.30 12.44
CA PRO A 284 1.38 -0.80 13.08
C PRO A 284 1.20 -2.15 13.78
N TRP A 285 2.24 -2.97 13.75
CA TRP A 285 2.31 -4.23 14.49
C TRP A 285 3.21 -4.10 15.72
N TRP A 286 2.63 -4.31 16.91
CA TRP A 286 3.35 -4.27 18.19
C TRP A 286 3.50 -5.67 18.78
N ALA A 287 4.66 -6.32 18.55
CA ALA A 287 4.86 -7.72 18.92
C ALA A 287 5.15 -7.94 20.43
N THR A 288 5.47 -6.90 21.17
CA THR A 288 5.80 -6.95 22.60
C THR A 288 5.18 -5.76 23.31
N ALA A 289 4.68 -5.96 24.53
CA ALA A 289 4.37 -4.84 25.42
C ALA A 289 5.65 -4.03 25.58
N HIS A 290 5.61 -2.73 25.32
CA HIS A 290 6.78 -1.87 25.43
C HIS A 290 7.14 -1.63 26.91
N GLU A 291 7.64 -2.65 27.62
CA GLU A 291 8.33 -2.44 28.89
C GLU A 291 9.73 -1.87 28.62
N GLY A 292 9.82 -0.56 28.33
CA GLY A 292 11.09 0.17 28.47
C GLY A 292 11.60 1.04 27.32
N ALA A 293 10.82 1.35 26.28
CA ALA A 293 11.18 2.45 25.36
C ALA A 293 10.62 3.77 25.92
N GLY A 294 11.50 4.70 26.27
CA GLY A 294 11.17 5.95 26.98
C GLY A 294 10.36 6.97 26.18
N HIS A 295 9.10 6.65 25.87
CA HIS A 295 8.12 7.58 25.34
C HIS A 295 6.96 7.70 26.34
N SER A 296 7.14 8.56 27.34
CA SER A 296 6.16 8.87 28.39
C SER A 296 4.87 9.55 27.90
N ASP A 297 4.73 9.76 26.58
CA ASP A 297 3.80 10.74 26.02
C ASP A 297 2.76 10.11 25.06
N HIS A 298 2.72 8.77 24.90
CA HIS A 298 1.76 8.10 24.00
C HIS A 298 1.08 6.87 24.65
N PRO A 299 -0.12 7.00 25.22
CA PRO A 299 -0.86 5.91 25.89
C PRO A 299 -1.43 4.85 24.91
N GLU A 300 -1.30 5.05 23.60
CA GLU A 300 -1.71 4.10 22.56
C GLU A 300 -0.63 3.05 22.21
N HIS A 301 0.48 3.03 22.95
CA HIS A 301 1.59 2.07 22.83
C HIS A 301 1.58 0.94 23.88
N ASP A 302 0.53 0.85 24.70
CA ASP A 302 0.34 -0.24 25.67
C ASP A 302 -0.34 -1.48 25.05
N GLU A 303 -0.64 -1.44 23.75
CA GLU A 303 -1.28 -2.52 23.00
C GLU A 303 -0.24 -3.53 22.47
N VAL A 304 -0.57 -4.82 22.59
CA VAL A 304 0.24 -5.91 22.03
C VAL A 304 -0.59 -6.73 21.06
N HIS A 305 0.00 -7.02 19.90
CA HIS A 305 -0.59 -7.78 18.82
C HIS A 305 -0.04 -9.20 18.76
N GLN A 306 -0.94 -10.16 18.59
CA GLN A 306 -0.60 -11.56 18.34
C GLN A 306 -1.57 -12.17 17.33
N ILE A 307 -1.05 -12.94 16.38
CA ILE A 307 -1.88 -13.85 15.58
C ILE A 307 -2.19 -15.07 16.46
N LEU A 308 -3.47 -15.31 16.73
CA LEU A 308 -3.87 -16.46 17.54
C LEU A 308 -3.69 -17.77 16.75
N PRO A 309 -3.01 -18.78 17.32
CA PRO A 309 -2.82 -20.06 16.67
C PRO A 309 -4.14 -20.84 16.59
N ALA A 310 -4.24 -21.79 15.66
CA ALA A 310 -5.38 -22.70 15.60
C ALA A 310 -5.33 -23.77 16.70
N CYS A 311 -6.49 -24.17 17.23
CA CYS A 311 -6.62 -25.29 18.16
C CYS A 311 -7.97 -26.00 18.03
N SER A 312 -8.07 -27.20 18.64
CA SER A 312 -9.28 -28.05 18.59
C SER A 312 -9.74 -28.55 19.96
N SER A 313 -8.83 -28.72 20.92
CA SER A 313 -9.14 -29.13 22.30
C SER A 313 -8.07 -28.60 23.28
N PRO A 314 -8.01 -27.28 23.47
CA PRO A 314 -7.03 -26.66 24.36
C PRO A 314 -7.26 -27.07 25.83
N ALA A 315 -6.16 -27.23 26.57
CA ALA A 315 -6.20 -27.46 28.02
C ALA A 315 -6.50 -26.15 28.77
N ALA A 316 -6.91 -26.26 30.04
CA ALA A 316 -7.18 -25.11 30.91
C ALA A 316 -6.03 -24.09 31.00
N ASN A 317 -4.79 -24.53 30.83
CA ASN A 317 -3.59 -23.67 30.85
C ASN A 317 -3.00 -23.39 29.47
N ALA A 318 -3.68 -23.78 28.39
CA ALA A 318 -3.22 -23.51 27.03
C ALA A 318 -3.33 -22.02 26.70
N ALA A 319 -2.38 -21.49 25.92
CA ALA A 319 -2.48 -20.13 25.41
C ALA A 319 -3.74 -19.96 24.55
N PRO A 320 -4.31 -18.74 24.48
CA PRO A 320 -5.49 -18.52 23.65
C PRO A 320 -5.27 -18.91 22.21
N CYS A 321 -6.32 -19.43 21.60
CA CYS A 321 -6.24 -20.02 20.29
C CYS A 321 -7.61 -20.03 19.60
N VAL A 322 -7.61 -20.06 18.28
CA VAL A 322 -8.80 -19.99 17.44
C VAL A 322 -9.30 -21.40 17.15
N ILE A 323 -10.59 -21.62 17.40
CA ILE A 323 -11.29 -22.80 16.89
C ILE A 323 -11.61 -22.53 15.42
N GLN A 324 -10.68 -22.91 14.54
CA GLN A 324 -10.75 -22.58 13.11
C GLN A 324 -11.99 -23.17 12.42
N ALA A 325 -12.49 -24.32 12.87
CA ALA A 325 -13.72 -24.91 12.32
C ALA A 325 -14.95 -23.99 12.49
N ASP A 326 -14.98 -23.19 13.55
CA ASP A 326 -16.11 -22.32 13.90
C ASP A 326 -15.86 -20.84 13.58
N SER A 327 -14.61 -20.50 13.25
CA SER A 327 -14.18 -19.15 12.91
C SER A 327 -14.07 -18.99 11.41
N GLY A 328 -14.19 -17.77 10.89
CA GLY A 328 -14.03 -17.47 9.47
C GLY A 328 -15.15 -16.62 8.89
N VAL A 329 -15.16 -16.53 7.57
CA VAL A 329 -16.19 -15.83 6.79
C VAL A 329 -17.10 -16.86 6.11
N PHE A 330 -18.41 -16.69 6.32
CA PHE A 330 -19.45 -17.59 5.85
C PHE A 330 -20.48 -16.86 5.00
N ASP A 331 -21.20 -17.61 4.17
CA ASP A 331 -22.34 -17.12 3.42
C ASP A 331 -23.48 -16.70 4.36
N THR A 332 -24.53 -16.11 3.80
CA THR A 332 -25.75 -15.67 4.47
C THR A 332 -26.44 -16.77 5.28
N ASP A 333 -26.22 -18.05 4.94
CA ASP A 333 -26.71 -19.21 5.69
C ASP A 333 -25.95 -19.45 7.01
N GLY A 334 -24.81 -18.80 7.19
CA GLY A 334 -23.92 -18.96 8.34
C GLY A 334 -23.28 -20.34 8.43
N THR A 335 -23.23 -21.14 7.37
CA THR A 335 -22.64 -22.49 7.38
C THR A 335 -21.73 -22.76 6.19
N THR A 336 -22.00 -22.13 5.04
CA THR A 336 -21.16 -22.26 3.85
C THR A 336 -19.96 -21.34 3.97
N ARG A 337 -18.76 -21.89 4.15
CA ARG A 337 -17.52 -21.12 4.30
C ARG A 337 -17.09 -20.48 2.98
N LEU A 338 -16.65 -19.23 3.01
CA LEU A 338 -16.25 -18.43 1.84
C LEU A 338 -14.74 -18.17 1.75
N ASP A 339 -14.02 -18.22 2.87
CA ASP A 339 -12.58 -18.05 2.92
C ASP A 339 -11.83 -19.38 2.67
N ALA A 340 -10.56 -19.28 2.23
CA ALA A 340 -9.82 -20.40 1.68
C ALA A 340 -9.40 -21.42 2.75
N GLY A 341 -10.19 -22.49 2.91
CA GLY A 341 -9.82 -23.68 3.65
C GLY A 341 -10.00 -23.56 5.18
N ALA A 342 -10.58 -24.61 5.76
CA ALA A 342 -11.04 -24.67 7.16
C ALA A 342 -9.94 -24.51 8.25
N THR A 343 -8.66 -24.43 7.87
CA THR A 343 -7.53 -24.37 8.82
C THR A 343 -6.61 -23.16 8.62
N THR A 344 -6.70 -22.48 7.48
CA THR A 344 -5.77 -21.42 7.10
C THR A 344 -6.45 -20.23 6.41
N GLY A 345 -7.76 -20.24 6.17
CA GLY A 345 -8.39 -19.17 5.39
C GLY A 345 -8.47 -17.81 6.06
N THR A 346 -8.17 -17.74 7.35
CA THR A 346 -8.47 -16.58 8.20
C THR A 346 -7.36 -16.34 9.21
N SER A 347 -7.01 -15.07 9.41
CA SER A 347 -6.18 -14.61 10.52
C SER A 347 -7.06 -13.96 11.58
N VAL A 348 -6.87 -14.36 12.84
CA VAL A 348 -7.47 -13.68 13.99
C VAL A 348 -6.35 -13.02 14.77
N VAL A 349 -6.36 -11.70 14.79
CA VAL A 349 -5.41 -10.89 15.55
C VAL A 349 -6.04 -10.57 16.90
N LEU A 350 -5.34 -10.94 17.96
CA LEU A 350 -5.59 -10.46 19.31
C LEU A 350 -4.77 -9.19 19.52
N THR A 351 -5.45 -8.11 19.85
CA THR A 351 -4.88 -6.92 20.48
C THR A 351 -5.25 -6.95 21.94
N TRP A 352 -4.27 -6.93 22.85
CA TRP A 352 -4.54 -6.88 24.29
C TRP A 352 -3.80 -5.73 24.97
N LEU A 353 -4.40 -5.23 26.06
CA LEU A 353 -3.88 -4.16 26.90
C LEU A 353 -4.36 -4.34 28.35
N GLY A 354 -3.70 -3.65 29.27
CA GLY A 354 -4.08 -3.62 30.69
C GLY A 354 -3.47 -4.73 31.56
N ASP A 355 -3.90 -4.78 32.82
CA ASP A 355 -3.46 -5.72 33.85
C ASP A 355 -4.56 -6.70 34.26
N ALA A 356 -4.35 -7.49 35.32
CA ALA A 356 -5.33 -8.47 35.78
C ALA A 356 -6.69 -7.86 36.19
N GLU A 357 -6.72 -6.59 36.59
CA GLU A 357 -7.95 -5.89 36.98
C GLU A 357 -8.68 -5.26 35.78
N ASN A 358 -7.95 -4.87 34.73
CA ASN A 358 -8.49 -4.14 33.58
C ASN A 358 -8.07 -4.75 32.22
N PHE A 359 -7.93 -6.07 32.15
CA PHE A 359 -7.51 -6.77 30.93
C PHE A 359 -8.56 -6.60 29.82
N GLU A 360 -8.16 -5.93 28.74
CA GLU A 360 -8.98 -5.79 27.54
C GLU A 360 -8.37 -6.62 26.41
N ALA A 361 -9.23 -7.41 25.74
CA ALA A 361 -8.87 -8.19 24.57
C ALA A 361 -9.78 -7.83 23.41
N ARG A 362 -9.19 -7.27 22.34
CA ARG A 362 -9.85 -6.97 21.08
C ARG A 362 -9.47 -8.03 20.05
N LEU A 363 -10.48 -8.60 19.40
CA LEU A 363 -10.28 -9.63 18.38
C LEU A 363 -10.66 -9.06 17.01
N GLY A 364 -9.70 -9.04 16.09
CA GLY A 364 -9.91 -8.72 14.69
C GLY A 364 -9.84 -9.99 13.84
N LEU A 365 -10.81 -10.19 12.96
CA LEU A 365 -10.81 -11.30 12.00
C LEU A 365 -10.77 -10.75 10.58
N ALA A 366 -9.86 -11.29 9.76
CA ALA A 366 -9.85 -11.03 8.34
C ALA A 366 -9.35 -12.24 7.53
N PRO A 367 -9.79 -12.38 6.26
CA PRO A 367 -9.35 -13.46 5.37
C PRO A 367 -7.86 -13.31 5.04
N ILE A 368 -7.11 -14.40 4.93
CA ILE A 368 -5.75 -14.37 4.36
C ILE A 368 -5.70 -14.88 2.92
N SER A 369 -6.87 -15.04 2.30
CA SER A 369 -6.98 -15.26 0.87
C SER A 369 -8.16 -14.47 0.32
N PRO A 370 -8.10 -14.04 -0.95
CA PRO A 370 -9.18 -13.28 -1.55
C PRO A 370 -10.52 -14.04 -1.54
N ILE A 371 -11.59 -13.38 -1.13
CA ILE A 371 -12.97 -13.86 -1.23
C ILE A 371 -13.57 -13.31 -2.51
N SER A 372 -13.66 -14.17 -3.53
CA SER A 372 -14.25 -13.83 -4.83
C SER A 372 -13.60 -12.58 -5.47
N THR A 373 -14.38 -11.73 -6.13
CA THR A 373 -13.91 -10.48 -6.74
C THR A 373 -13.78 -9.32 -5.75
N GLY A 374 -14.13 -9.53 -4.47
CA GLY A 374 -14.06 -8.51 -3.42
C GLY A 374 -12.66 -8.36 -2.79
N GLY A 375 -11.65 -9.07 -3.32
CA GLY A 375 -10.32 -9.09 -2.71
C GLY A 375 -10.39 -9.69 -1.30
N PHE A 376 -9.70 -9.09 -0.34
CA PHE A 376 -9.67 -9.60 1.05
C PHE A 376 -10.78 -9.02 1.94
N SER A 377 -11.66 -8.16 1.41
CA SER A 377 -12.78 -7.63 2.19
C SER A 377 -13.80 -8.73 2.51
N VAL A 378 -14.42 -8.63 3.69
CA VAL A 378 -15.62 -9.41 4.00
C VAL A 378 -16.78 -8.80 3.21
N PRO A 379 -17.43 -9.53 2.30
CA PRO A 379 -18.50 -8.94 1.52
C PRO A 379 -19.69 -8.54 2.40
N ALA A 380 -20.44 -7.53 1.96
CA ALA A 380 -21.68 -7.15 2.61
C ALA A 380 -22.65 -8.35 2.71
N ASP A 381 -23.45 -8.36 3.76
CA ASP A 381 -24.44 -9.41 4.07
C ASP A 381 -23.83 -10.80 4.34
N LYS A 382 -22.51 -10.93 4.48
CA LYS A 382 -21.84 -12.16 4.90
C LYS A 382 -21.66 -12.22 6.40
N VAL A 383 -21.45 -13.44 6.90
CA VAL A 383 -21.36 -13.71 8.34
C VAL A 383 -19.91 -13.94 8.72
N SER A 384 -19.35 -13.09 9.57
CA SER A 384 -18.06 -13.33 10.23
C SER A 384 -18.28 -13.98 11.58
N ARG A 385 -17.47 -15.00 11.90
CA ARG A 385 -17.49 -15.66 13.22
C ARG A 385 -16.10 -15.76 13.80
N ILE A 386 -15.99 -15.49 15.09
CA ILE A 386 -14.76 -15.67 15.86
C ILE A 386 -15.09 -16.59 17.02
N SER A 387 -14.43 -17.74 17.06
CA SER A 387 -14.48 -18.69 18.17
C SER A 387 -13.07 -18.84 18.72
N VAL A 388 -12.86 -18.35 19.94
CA VAL A 388 -11.56 -18.36 20.62
C VAL A 388 -11.72 -19.15 21.91
N SER A 389 -10.78 -20.06 22.14
CA SER A 389 -10.59 -20.64 23.45
C SER A 389 -9.67 -19.76 24.27
N TRP A 390 -10.07 -19.51 25.51
CA TRP A 390 -9.29 -18.73 26.48
C TRP A 390 -8.80 -19.62 27.62
N PRO A 391 -7.60 -19.37 28.17
CA PRO A 391 -7.12 -20.05 29.36
C PRO A 391 -8.01 -19.75 30.56
N THR A 392 -8.21 -20.76 31.40
CA THR A 392 -8.88 -20.66 32.70
C THR A 392 -7.89 -20.85 33.86
N SER A 393 -6.61 -21.08 33.55
CA SER A 393 -5.51 -21.25 34.51
C SER A 393 -4.16 -20.90 33.89
N GLY A 394 -3.14 -20.71 34.72
CA GLY A 394 -1.77 -20.46 34.27
C GLY A 394 -1.50 -19.00 33.95
N THR A 395 -0.32 -18.71 33.41
CA THR A 395 0.15 -17.34 33.13
C THR A 395 0.37 -17.16 31.64
N HIS A 396 -0.35 -16.21 31.04
CA HIS A 396 -0.23 -15.82 29.63
C HIS A 396 -0.28 -14.30 29.53
N TYR A 397 0.48 -13.71 28.60
CA TYR A 397 0.51 -12.25 28.41
C TYR A 397 0.89 -11.45 29.67
N GLY A 398 1.71 -12.04 30.54
CA GLY A 398 2.05 -11.45 31.83
C GLY A 398 0.93 -11.52 32.88
N GLN A 399 -0.26 -12.03 32.52
CA GLN A 399 -1.41 -12.15 33.41
C GLN A 399 -1.64 -13.58 33.89
N THR A 400 -2.11 -13.72 35.13
CA THR A 400 -2.51 -15.02 35.68
C THR A 400 -4.01 -15.21 35.50
N PHE A 401 -4.39 -16.31 34.87
CA PHE A 401 -5.78 -16.70 34.64
C PHE A 401 -6.27 -17.60 35.77
N GLY A 402 -7.51 -17.41 36.19
CA GLY A 402 -8.14 -18.21 37.25
C GLY A 402 -9.32 -17.51 37.91
N SER A 403 -9.68 -17.97 39.10
CA SER A 403 -10.83 -17.48 39.87
C SER A 403 -10.46 -16.82 41.20
N GLY A 404 -9.16 -16.64 41.47
CA GLY A 404 -8.67 -15.96 42.66
C GLY A 404 -8.68 -14.45 42.51
N ASP A 405 -8.42 -13.76 43.63
CA ASP A 405 -8.16 -12.33 43.64
C ASP A 405 -6.93 -12.02 42.76
N ASP A 406 -6.95 -10.90 42.05
CA ASP A 406 -5.89 -10.45 41.11
C ASP A 406 -5.62 -11.43 39.94
N GLN A 407 -6.62 -12.23 39.55
CA GLN A 407 -6.56 -13.11 38.38
C GLN A 407 -7.59 -12.70 37.34
N VAL A 408 -7.22 -12.84 36.07
CA VAL A 408 -8.15 -12.66 34.95
C VAL A 408 -9.17 -13.80 34.97
N ASN A 409 -10.37 -13.48 35.44
CA ASN A 409 -11.48 -14.42 35.54
C ASN A 409 -12.43 -14.28 34.36
N PHE A 410 -12.25 -15.12 33.35
CA PHE A 410 -13.09 -15.12 32.15
C PHE A 410 -14.58 -15.42 32.42
N LEU A 411 -14.95 -15.98 33.58
CA LEU A 411 -16.36 -16.12 33.96
C LEU A 411 -17.05 -14.78 34.23
N LEU A 412 -16.26 -13.72 34.48
CA LEU A 412 -16.73 -12.36 34.69
C LEU A 412 -16.55 -11.49 33.44
N ALA A 413 -16.08 -12.06 32.33
CA ALA A 413 -15.85 -11.31 31.10
C ALA A 413 -17.16 -10.73 30.57
N VAL A 414 -17.14 -9.42 30.30
CA VAL A 414 -18.22 -8.72 29.61
C VAL A 414 -17.77 -8.52 28.17
N ALA A 415 -18.59 -8.95 27.22
CA ALA A 415 -18.28 -8.80 25.81
C ALA A 415 -19.22 -7.76 25.18
N ASP A 416 -18.64 -6.74 24.56
CA ASP A 416 -19.38 -5.70 23.84
C ASP A 416 -20.11 -6.24 22.60
N THR A 417 -19.65 -7.39 22.09
CA THR A 417 -20.39 -8.25 21.15
C THR A 417 -20.51 -9.63 21.81
N PRO A 418 -21.68 -10.31 21.83
CA PRO A 418 -21.83 -11.54 22.61
C PRO A 418 -20.84 -12.62 22.17
N VAL A 419 -19.84 -12.91 23.02
CA VAL A 419 -18.93 -14.05 22.83
C VAL A 419 -19.60 -15.27 23.45
N LEU A 420 -19.77 -16.33 22.66
CA LEU A 420 -20.26 -17.61 23.15
C LEU A 420 -19.08 -18.37 23.77
N VAL A 421 -18.74 -18.03 25.02
CA VAL A 421 -17.75 -18.78 25.78
C VAL A 421 -18.39 -20.12 26.16
N ASN A 422 -17.79 -21.24 25.73
CA ASN A 422 -18.18 -22.56 26.21
C ASN A 422 -17.38 -22.86 27.49
N PRO A 423 -17.99 -22.79 28.70
CA PRO A 423 -17.27 -22.95 29.96
C PRO A 423 -16.96 -24.43 30.30
N ALA A 424 -17.08 -25.35 29.35
CA ALA A 424 -16.88 -26.77 29.59
C ALA A 424 -15.39 -27.16 29.59
N SER A 425 -14.69 -26.89 30.70
CA SER A 425 -13.90 -27.90 31.43
C SER A 425 -13.49 -27.38 32.80
#